data_AF-A0AAU6Y6Z6-F1
#
_entry.id   AF-A0AAU6Y6Z6-F1
#
_cell.length_a   1.000
_cell.length_b   1.000
_cell.length_c   1.000
_cell.angle_alpha   90.00
_cell.angle_beta   90.00
_cell.angle_gamma   90.00
#
_symmetry.space_group_name_H-M   'P 1'
#
loop_
_entity.id
_entity.type
_entity.pdbx_description
1 polymer ?
#
loop_
_entity_poly.entity_id
_entity_poly.type
_entity_poly.pdbx_seq_one_letter_code
_entity_poly.pdbx_strand_id
1 'polypeptide(L)'
;MAFIDSVLEQPSYGWTDGDGNLSKPKAGDIFREFFKRLNIFKTKKNWLSFTSWMMIVCLAVPLGFFIFKFFSIKLLAIAAVYSMVVMGSHGTVWYHRYCTHRAYKFRNPVWRFITQNITLKIIPEEIYVISHHVHHAKSDQPGDPYNAQGGFLYCFLADVNHQPIARNMDENAYNRCVKLMQHTGQISNTYAQYQKWGTLANPMRTIGGILLNWGFWYFVFYMIGGHPLACTLFGAAGFWAVGVRTFNYEGHGKGEDKRREGTDYNRSDMSINQIWPGIVAGEWHNNHHLYPKSARSGFLPHQVDLAWCYIRLLSLMGGVTEYHDSKKKFLKEYYHPQKKAKDVVLDKVIG
;
A
#
# COMPACT_ATOMS: atom_id res chain seq x y z
N MET A 1 -3.28 17.12 -21.26
CA MET A 1 -2.64 16.40 -20.15
C MET A 1 -3.56 15.25 -19.74
N ALA A 2 -3.05 14.02 -19.59
CA ALA A 2 -3.90 12.90 -19.20
C ALA A 2 -4.28 13.05 -17.73
N PHE A 3 -5.45 12.55 -17.32
CA PHE A 3 -5.91 12.65 -15.93
C PHE A 3 -4.91 12.08 -14.92
N ILE A 4 -4.20 11.02 -15.28
CA ILE A 4 -3.20 10.40 -14.41
C ILE A 4 -1.99 11.31 -14.15
N ASP A 5 -1.72 12.26 -15.05
CA ASP A 5 -0.60 13.22 -14.91
C ASP A 5 -0.91 14.32 -13.90
N SER A 6 -2.20 14.58 -13.64
CA SER A 6 -2.67 15.72 -12.85
C SER A 6 -3.49 15.31 -11.62
N VAL A 7 -3.65 14.02 -11.35
CA VAL A 7 -4.49 13.55 -10.23
C VAL A 7 -3.81 13.71 -8.87
N LEU A 8 -2.46 13.76 -8.83
CA LEU A 8 -1.68 14.01 -7.61
C LEU A 8 -1.23 15.47 -7.52
N GLU A 9 -1.14 16.00 -6.31
CA GLU A 9 -0.65 17.35 -6.05
C GLU A 9 0.87 17.41 -6.25
N GLN A 10 1.30 18.12 -7.31
CA GLN A 10 2.72 18.29 -7.62
C GLN A 10 3.49 18.91 -6.42
N PRO A 11 4.62 18.32 -6.00
CA PRO A 11 5.47 18.89 -4.95
C PRO A 11 6.09 20.22 -5.40
N SER A 12 6.51 21.06 -4.46
CA SER A 12 7.09 22.38 -4.77
C SER A 12 8.37 22.32 -5.62
N TYR A 13 9.11 21.21 -5.58
CA TYR A 13 10.29 20.96 -6.42
C TYR A 13 9.98 20.30 -7.77
N GLY A 14 8.70 20.19 -8.14
CA GLY A 14 8.26 19.61 -9.41
C GLY A 14 8.45 18.09 -9.51
N TRP A 15 7.93 17.53 -10.61
CA TRP A 15 8.15 16.11 -10.94
C TRP A 15 9.42 15.91 -11.77
N THR A 16 9.80 16.94 -12.53
CA THR A 16 10.96 16.94 -13.42
C THR A 16 11.93 18.07 -13.08
N ASP A 17 13.20 17.88 -13.41
CA ASP A 17 14.19 18.96 -13.46
C ASP A 17 14.08 19.76 -14.78
N GLY A 18 15.03 20.68 -15.00
CA GLY A 18 15.07 21.53 -16.20
C GLY A 18 15.29 20.76 -17.51
N ASP A 19 15.82 19.54 -17.43
CA ASP A 19 16.11 18.67 -18.59
C ASP A 19 14.98 17.64 -18.82
N GLY A 20 13.93 17.65 -18.01
CA GLY A 20 12.81 16.71 -18.09
C GLY A 20 13.06 15.36 -17.40
N ASN A 21 14.20 15.18 -16.73
CA ASN A 21 14.47 13.98 -15.93
C ASN A 21 13.75 14.07 -14.58
N LEU A 22 13.71 12.97 -13.81
CA LEU A 22 13.11 12.97 -12.47
C LEU A 22 13.76 14.04 -11.58
N SER A 23 12.92 14.87 -10.94
CA SER A 23 13.39 15.79 -9.90
C SER A 23 13.96 15.02 -8.70
N LYS A 24 15.23 15.25 -8.37
CA LYS A 24 15.94 14.64 -7.23
C LYS A 24 16.21 15.72 -6.16
N PRO A 25 15.21 16.08 -5.35
CA PRO A 25 15.34 17.15 -4.36
C PRO A 25 16.35 16.81 -3.26
N LYS A 26 17.00 17.84 -2.69
CA LYS A 26 17.84 17.66 -1.51
C LYS A 26 16.97 17.31 -0.30
N ALA A 27 17.55 16.65 0.69
CA ALA A 27 16.82 16.28 1.92
C ALA A 27 16.09 17.48 2.57
N GLY A 28 16.72 18.66 2.58
CA GLY A 28 16.11 19.89 3.11
C GLY A 28 14.82 20.30 2.37
N ASP A 29 14.76 20.12 1.04
CA ASP A 29 13.56 20.44 0.25
C ASP A 29 12.44 19.43 0.53
N ILE A 30 12.79 18.14 0.69
CA ILE A 30 11.84 17.07 1.06
C ILE A 30 11.21 17.36 2.43
N PHE A 31 12.03 17.69 3.44
CA PHE A 31 11.52 18.02 4.78
C PHE A 31 10.70 19.31 4.78
N ARG A 32 11.12 20.33 4.02
CA ARG A 32 10.35 21.58 3.89
C ARG A 32 8.97 21.33 3.30
N GLU A 33 8.87 20.50 2.25
CA GLU A 33 7.58 20.13 1.66
C GLU A 33 6.74 19.30 2.65
N PHE A 34 7.37 18.37 3.38
CA PHE A 34 6.71 17.54 4.38
C PHE A 34 6.03 18.36 5.47
N PHE A 35 6.78 19.25 6.15
CA PHE A 35 6.20 20.08 7.20
C PHE A 35 5.18 21.09 6.66
N LYS A 36 5.37 21.60 5.44
CA LYS A 36 4.39 22.47 4.77
C LYS A 36 3.06 21.72 4.52
N ARG A 37 3.11 20.46 4.11
CA ARG A 37 1.93 19.63 3.81
C ARG A 37 1.29 18.97 5.03
N LEU A 38 1.95 18.96 6.18
CA LEU A 38 1.34 18.62 7.47
C LEU A 38 0.65 19.80 8.16
N ASN A 39 1.02 21.05 7.83
CA ASN A 39 0.57 22.22 8.56
C ASN A 39 -0.92 22.55 8.29
N ILE A 40 -1.80 22.07 9.18
CA ILE A 40 -3.25 22.32 9.10
C ILE A 40 -3.66 23.77 9.39
N PHE A 41 -2.81 24.53 10.08
CA PHE A 41 -3.05 25.95 10.36
C PHE A 41 -2.82 26.81 9.12
N LYS A 42 -1.90 26.41 8.24
CA LYS A 42 -1.71 27.05 6.94
C LYS A 42 -2.87 26.75 5.98
N THR A 43 -3.36 25.52 5.98
CA THR A 43 -4.56 25.16 5.22
C THR A 43 -5.20 23.89 5.77
N LYS A 44 -6.52 23.92 5.96
CA LYS A 44 -7.29 22.73 6.35
C LYS A 44 -7.23 21.61 5.32
N LYS A 45 -6.82 21.88 4.07
CA LYS A 45 -6.64 20.84 3.04
C LYS A 45 -5.52 19.83 3.40
N ASN A 46 -4.65 20.18 4.34
CA ASN A 46 -3.59 19.31 4.86
C ASN A 46 -4.09 18.26 5.88
N TRP A 47 -5.38 18.26 6.23
CA TRP A 47 -5.90 17.44 7.33
C TRP A 47 -5.62 15.94 7.16
N LEU A 48 -5.72 15.38 5.94
CA LEU A 48 -5.57 13.94 5.73
C LEU A 48 -4.12 13.48 5.93
N SER A 49 -3.15 14.24 5.40
CA SER A 49 -1.72 14.03 5.64
C SER A 49 -1.38 14.17 7.12
N PHE A 50 -1.92 15.21 7.77
CA PHE A 50 -1.77 15.41 9.21
C PHE A 50 -2.35 14.25 10.02
N THR A 51 -3.56 13.79 9.70
CA THR A 51 -4.19 12.63 10.36
C THR A 51 -3.38 11.36 10.16
N SER A 52 -2.84 11.10 8.97
CA SER A 52 -1.95 9.95 8.68
C SER A 52 -0.77 9.89 9.67
N TRP A 53 -0.06 11.00 9.85
CA TRP A 53 1.09 11.06 10.75
C TRP A 53 0.72 11.20 12.22
N MET A 54 -0.40 11.84 12.54
CA MET A 54 -0.93 11.90 13.90
C MET A 54 -1.26 10.49 14.41
N MET A 55 -1.81 9.61 13.57
CA MET A 55 -2.01 8.19 13.96
C MET A 55 -0.70 7.53 14.38
N ILE A 56 0.40 7.73 13.65
CA ILE A 56 1.71 7.16 13.99
C ILE A 56 2.19 7.68 15.34
N VAL A 57 2.08 8.99 15.57
CA VAL A 57 2.43 9.62 16.85
C VAL A 57 1.59 9.03 17.99
N CYS A 58 0.29 8.85 17.79
CA CYS A 58 -0.58 8.23 18.79
C CYS A 58 -0.19 6.78 19.09
N LEU A 59 0.25 6.00 18.09
CA LEU A 59 0.70 4.61 18.26
C LEU A 59 2.06 4.50 18.96
N ALA A 60 2.84 5.58 19.03
CA ALA A 60 4.09 5.61 19.80
C ALA A 60 3.86 5.45 21.32
N VAL A 61 2.70 5.88 21.83
CA VAL A 61 2.35 5.74 23.26
C VAL A 61 2.19 4.27 23.67
N PRO A 62 1.30 3.46 23.06
CA PRO A 62 1.21 2.03 23.37
C PRO A 62 2.51 1.27 23.04
N LEU A 63 3.28 1.70 22.03
CA LEU A 63 4.62 1.16 21.77
C LEU A 63 5.57 1.39 22.95
N GLY A 64 5.58 2.58 23.54
CA GLY A 64 6.35 2.88 24.75
C GLY A 64 5.94 2.00 25.93
N PHE A 65 4.64 1.82 26.17
CA PHE A 65 4.16 0.89 27.21
C PHE A 65 4.59 -0.55 26.94
N PHE A 66 4.54 -1.00 25.69
CA PHE A 66 5.06 -2.31 25.33
C PHE A 66 6.55 -2.44 25.67
N ILE A 67 7.39 -1.51 25.20
CA ILE A 67 8.85 -1.58 25.38
C ILE A 67 9.26 -1.48 26.85
N PHE A 68 8.70 -0.52 27.59
CA PHE A 68 9.21 -0.18 28.92
C PHE A 68 8.45 -0.84 30.08
N LYS A 69 7.24 -1.37 29.84
CA LYS A 69 6.40 -1.93 30.92
C LYS A 69 5.96 -3.37 30.69
N PHE A 70 5.64 -3.73 29.45
CA PHE A 70 5.03 -5.03 29.14
C PHE A 70 5.92 -5.95 28.32
N PHE A 71 7.19 -5.59 28.11
CA PHE A 71 8.06 -6.34 27.22
C PHE A 71 8.23 -7.78 27.68
N SER A 72 8.01 -8.72 26.77
CA SER A 72 8.40 -10.11 26.92
C SER A 72 8.63 -10.70 25.53
N ILE A 73 9.48 -11.72 25.45
CA ILE A 73 9.73 -12.43 24.18
C ILE A 73 8.44 -13.01 23.60
N LYS A 74 7.53 -13.49 24.45
CA LYS A 74 6.21 -13.96 24.03
C LYS A 74 5.41 -12.84 23.35
N LEU A 75 5.30 -11.68 23.97
CA LEU A 75 4.56 -10.54 23.41
C LEU A 75 5.24 -9.99 22.15
N LEU A 76 6.57 -9.98 22.10
CA LEU A 76 7.32 -9.61 20.89
C LEU A 76 7.03 -10.57 19.72
N ALA A 77 6.97 -11.87 19.96
CA ALA A 77 6.63 -12.85 18.93
C ALA A 77 5.19 -12.64 18.42
N ILE A 78 4.24 -12.39 19.33
CA ILE A 78 2.85 -12.07 18.96
C ILE A 78 2.80 -10.76 18.16
N ALA A 79 3.52 -9.72 18.59
CA ALA A 79 3.64 -8.45 17.89
C ALA A 79 4.16 -8.64 16.46
N ALA A 80 5.22 -9.43 16.29
CA ALA A 80 5.81 -9.72 15.00
C ALA A 80 4.83 -10.45 14.06
N VAL A 81 4.13 -11.48 14.55
CA VAL A 81 3.11 -12.19 13.76
C VAL A 81 1.96 -11.25 13.40
N TYR A 82 1.44 -10.49 14.36
CA TYR A 82 0.32 -9.59 14.11
C TYR A 82 0.69 -8.49 13.09
N SER A 83 1.80 -7.79 13.30
CA SER A 83 2.24 -6.71 12.41
C SER A 83 2.65 -7.23 11.02
N MET A 84 3.57 -8.19 10.97
CA MET A 84 4.15 -8.61 9.69
C MET A 84 3.20 -9.49 8.88
N VAL A 85 2.52 -10.42 9.54
CA VAL A 85 1.67 -11.41 8.85
C VAL A 85 0.24 -10.92 8.74
N VAL A 86 -0.43 -10.64 9.87
CA VAL A 86 -1.86 -10.31 9.87
C VAL A 86 -2.11 -8.95 9.21
N MET A 87 -1.43 -7.90 9.66
CA MET A 87 -1.59 -6.56 9.07
C MET A 87 -0.96 -6.46 7.68
N GLY A 88 0.21 -7.08 7.44
CA GLY A 88 0.81 -7.15 6.11
C GLY A 88 -0.10 -7.81 5.08
N SER A 89 -0.63 -9.00 5.38
CA SER A 89 -1.56 -9.71 4.49
C SER A 89 -2.87 -8.94 4.33
N HIS A 90 -3.40 -8.34 5.41
CA HIS A 90 -4.59 -7.48 5.31
C HIS A 90 -4.35 -6.29 4.38
N GLY A 91 -3.18 -5.64 4.48
CA GLY A 91 -2.80 -4.52 3.65
C GLY A 91 -2.86 -4.88 2.16
N THR A 92 -2.34 -6.07 1.86
CA THR A 92 -2.33 -6.68 0.52
C THR A 92 -3.75 -7.02 0.03
N VAL A 93 -4.58 -7.60 0.89
CA VAL A 93 -5.96 -7.97 0.54
C VAL A 93 -6.79 -6.72 0.28
N TRP A 94 -6.77 -5.77 1.22
CA TRP A 94 -7.67 -4.63 1.24
C TRP A 94 -7.19 -3.48 0.37
N TYR A 95 -6.09 -2.81 0.72
CA TYR A 95 -5.67 -1.60 0.01
C TYR A 95 -5.14 -1.92 -1.39
N HIS A 96 -4.36 -2.99 -1.50
CA HIS A 96 -3.68 -3.33 -2.73
C HIS A 96 -4.60 -4.06 -3.72
N ARG A 97 -4.95 -5.32 -3.47
CA ARG A 97 -5.68 -6.17 -4.43
C ARG A 97 -7.14 -5.74 -4.62
N TYR A 98 -7.85 -5.40 -3.56
CA TYR A 98 -9.25 -4.99 -3.67
C TYR A 98 -9.41 -3.52 -4.05
N CYS A 99 -8.94 -2.60 -3.18
CA CYS A 99 -9.20 -1.18 -3.34
C CYS A 99 -8.52 -0.60 -4.58
N THR A 100 -7.28 -0.98 -4.88
CA THR A 100 -6.60 -0.46 -6.08
C THR A 100 -6.92 -1.30 -7.32
N HIS A 101 -6.67 -2.60 -7.28
CA HIS A 101 -6.66 -3.39 -8.52
C HIS A 101 -7.98 -4.09 -8.86
N ARG A 102 -8.97 -4.05 -7.97
CA ARG A 102 -10.27 -4.74 -8.14
C ARG A 102 -10.07 -6.20 -8.54
N ALA A 103 -9.08 -6.85 -7.95
CA ALA A 103 -8.67 -8.20 -8.29
C ALA A 103 -9.72 -9.27 -7.94
N TYR A 104 -10.66 -8.91 -7.07
CA TYR A 104 -11.79 -9.74 -6.68
C TYR A 104 -13.01 -8.90 -6.28
N LYS A 105 -14.17 -9.55 -6.22
CA LYS A 105 -15.46 -8.93 -5.89
C LYS A 105 -16.09 -9.60 -4.68
N PHE A 106 -16.36 -8.82 -3.64
CA PHE A 106 -17.16 -9.28 -2.51
C PHE A 106 -18.61 -9.54 -2.94
N ARG A 107 -19.22 -10.56 -2.34
CA ARG A 107 -20.63 -10.90 -2.56
C ARG A 107 -21.58 -9.78 -2.14
N ASN A 108 -21.28 -9.12 -1.03
CA ASN A 108 -22.13 -8.08 -0.46
C ASN A 108 -21.32 -7.09 0.40
N PRO A 109 -21.93 -5.95 0.79
CA PRO A 109 -21.28 -4.95 1.64
C PRO A 109 -20.82 -5.45 3.01
N VAL A 110 -21.43 -6.50 3.57
CA VAL A 110 -21.07 -7.04 4.89
C VAL A 110 -19.68 -7.67 4.86
N TRP A 111 -19.42 -8.54 3.89
CA TRP A 111 -18.07 -9.13 3.73
C TRP A 111 -17.01 -8.08 3.45
N ARG A 112 -17.34 -7.07 2.63
CA ARG A 112 -16.46 -5.93 2.39
C ARG A 112 -16.16 -5.17 3.68
N PHE A 113 -17.18 -4.86 4.49
CA PHE A 113 -17.04 -4.15 5.76
C PHE A 113 -16.20 -4.94 6.77
N ILE A 114 -16.42 -6.25 6.88
CA ILE A 114 -15.62 -7.13 7.75
C ILE A 114 -14.15 -7.09 7.32
N THR A 115 -13.86 -7.35 6.03
CA THR A 115 -12.47 -7.32 5.55
C THR A 115 -11.83 -5.95 5.70
N GLN A 116 -12.57 -4.85 5.47
CA GLN A 116 -12.05 -3.49 5.68
C GLN A 116 -11.59 -3.25 7.12
N ASN A 117 -12.26 -3.85 8.11
CA ASN A 117 -12.08 -3.53 9.53
C ASN A 117 -11.48 -4.68 10.36
N ILE A 118 -11.01 -5.76 9.73
CA ILE A 118 -10.46 -6.93 10.44
C ILE A 118 -9.10 -6.65 11.12
N THR A 119 -8.48 -5.50 10.82
CA THR A 119 -7.28 -4.98 11.51
C THR A 119 -7.44 -3.50 11.86
N LEU A 120 -6.42 -2.95 12.52
CA LEU A 120 -6.32 -1.52 12.81
C LEU A 120 -6.24 -0.68 11.53
N LYS A 121 -7.08 0.35 11.44
CA LYS A 121 -7.00 1.38 10.40
C LYS A 121 -5.82 2.31 10.67
N ILE A 122 -4.80 2.25 9.84
CA ILE A 122 -3.56 3.03 10.02
C ILE A 122 -3.09 3.77 8.77
N ILE A 123 -3.73 3.53 7.62
CA ILE A 123 -3.51 4.25 6.36
C ILE A 123 -4.88 4.64 5.81
N PRO A 124 -5.14 5.92 5.51
CA PRO A 124 -6.37 6.30 4.82
C PRO A 124 -6.41 5.73 3.40
N GLU A 125 -7.54 5.14 2.99
CA GLU A 125 -7.64 4.45 1.70
C GLU A 125 -7.32 5.36 0.50
N GLU A 126 -7.72 6.63 0.53
CA GLU A 126 -7.44 7.60 -0.55
C GLU A 126 -5.93 7.80 -0.80
N ILE A 127 -5.14 7.91 0.27
CA ILE A 127 -3.68 8.12 0.19
C ILE A 127 -3.05 6.95 -0.58
N TYR A 128 -3.44 5.71 -0.24
CA TYR A 128 -2.89 4.52 -0.86
C TYR A 128 -3.41 4.32 -2.29
N VAL A 129 -4.73 4.30 -2.49
CA VAL A 129 -5.34 3.78 -3.73
C VAL A 129 -5.08 4.68 -4.93
N ILE A 130 -5.27 5.99 -4.78
CA ILE A 130 -5.11 6.92 -5.90
C ILE A 130 -3.65 7.00 -6.33
N SER A 131 -2.73 7.08 -5.37
CA SER A 131 -1.31 7.13 -5.66
C SER A 131 -0.79 5.81 -6.24
N HIS A 132 -1.30 4.66 -5.81
CA HIS A 132 -0.90 3.37 -6.36
C HIS A 132 -1.37 3.17 -7.80
N HIS A 133 -2.53 3.71 -8.19
CA HIS A 133 -2.91 3.78 -9.61
C HIS A 133 -1.92 4.58 -10.45
N VAL A 134 -1.40 5.69 -9.92
CA VAL A 134 -0.42 6.54 -10.61
C VAL A 134 0.93 5.85 -10.69
N HIS A 135 1.35 5.20 -9.61
CA HIS A 135 2.57 4.38 -9.58
C HIS A 135 2.58 3.33 -10.68
N HIS A 136 1.50 2.57 -10.86
CA HIS A 136 1.40 1.58 -11.96
C HIS A 136 1.45 2.21 -13.35
N ALA A 137 0.84 3.38 -13.52
CA ALA A 137 0.81 4.05 -14.81
C ALA A 137 2.14 4.75 -15.16
N LYS A 138 2.94 5.10 -14.15
CA LYS A 138 4.15 5.90 -14.28
C LYS A 138 5.39 5.25 -13.69
N SER A 139 5.36 3.94 -13.43
CA SER A 139 6.39 3.28 -12.63
C SER A 139 7.80 3.63 -13.09
N ASP A 140 8.63 4.09 -12.16
CA ASP A 140 10.01 4.53 -12.41
C ASP A 140 10.18 5.75 -13.36
N GLN A 141 9.10 6.45 -13.72
CA GLN A 141 9.09 7.68 -14.51
C GLN A 141 8.85 8.93 -13.65
N PRO A 142 9.13 10.15 -14.15
CA PRO A 142 8.72 11.39 -13.49
C PRO A 142 7.20 11.45 -13.26
N GLY A 143 6.82 11.71 -12.01
CA GLY A 143 5.42 11.71 -11.57
C GLY A 143 4.96 10.41 -10.89
N ASP A 144 5.79 9.37 -10.83
CA ASP A 144 5.58 8.24 -9.92
C ASP A 144 5.78 8.68 -8.45
N PRO A 145 4.76 8.58 -7.59
CA PRO A 145 4.87 9.02 -6.19
C PRO A 145 5.87 8.20 -5.35
N TYR A 146 6.35 7.07 -5.87
CA TYR A 146 7.33 6.22 -5.20
C TYR A 146 8.60 5.96 -6.01
N ASN A 147 8.92 6.82 -6.98
CA ASN A 147 10.08 6.61 -7.85
C ASN A 147 11.36 6.42 -7.02
N ALA A 148 11.92 5.20 -7.02
CA ALA A 148 13.03 4.84 -6.15
C ALA A 148 14.33 5.56 -6.53
N GLN A 149 14.44 6.10 -7.75
CA GLN A 149 15.57 6.94 -8.16
C GLN A 149 15.58 8.32 -7.46
N GLY A 150 14.46 8.73 -6.86
CA GLY A 150 14.37 9.89 -5.98
C GLY A 150 15.05 9.68 -4.62
N GLY A 151 15.40 8.44 -4.28
CA GLY A 151 16.11 8.07 -3.06
C GLY A 151 15.18 7.74 -1.88
N PHE A 152 15.79 7.30 -0.78
CA PHE A 152 15.06 6.78 0.39
C PHE A 152 14.02 7.77 0.95
N LEU A 153 14.41 9.03 1.20
CA LEU A 153 13.50 10.01 1.80
C LEU A 153 12.33 10.40 0.87
N TYR A 154 12.53 10.32 -0.45
CA TYR A 154 11.49 10.57 -1.44
C TYR A 154 10.35 9.57 -1.31
N CYS A 155 10.69 8.27 -1.22
CA CYS A 155 9.72 7.20 -1.03
C CYS A 155 9.17 7.15 0.40
N PHE A 156 10.04 7.32 1.40
CA PHE A 156 9.67 7.17 2.81
C PHE A 156 8.64 8.20 3.29
N LEU A 157 8.73 9.45 2.80
CA LEU A 157 7.79 10.53 3.12
C LEU A 157 6.74 10.77 2.02
N ALA A 158 6.60 9.83 1.08
CA ALA A 158 5.72 9.98 -0.08
C ALA A 158 4.25 10.17 0.30
N ASP A 159 3.79 9.62 1.42
CA ASP A 159 2.39 9.72 1.86
C ASP A 159 1.93 11.16 2.11
N VAL A 160 2.89 12.04 2.38
CA VAL A 160 2.67 13.47 2.53
C VAL A 160 3.13 14.22 1.29
N ASN A 161 4.30 13.89 0.74
CA ASN A 161 4.93 14.72 -0.28
C ASN A 161 4.42 14.47 -1.71
N HIS A 162 4.00 13.24 -2.02
CA HIS A 162 3.75 12.81 -3.40
C HIS A 162 2.37 12.22 -3.64
N GLN A 163 1.79 11.58 -2.62
CA GLN A 163 0.53 10.83 -2.73
C GLN A 163 -0.77 11.65 -2.57
N PRO A 164 -0.80 12.84 -1.93
CA PRO A 164 -2.04 13.61 -1.85
C PRO A 164 -2.59 13.94 -3.24
N ILE A 165 -3.91 13.86 -3.39
CA ILE A 165 -4.57 14.22 -4.64
C ILE A 165 -4.45 15.72 -4.89
N ALA A 166 -4.46 16.11 -6.17
CA ALA A 166 -4.44 17.51 -6.58
C ALA A 166 -5.61 18.27 -5.92
N ARG A 167 -5.36 19.51 -5.50
CA ARG A 167 -6.30 20.34 -4.71
C ARG A 167 -7.06 21.39 -5.55
N ASN A 168 -6.84 21.34 -6.85
CA ASN A 168 -7.31 22.27 -7.88
C ASN A 168 -7.95 21.54 -9.08
N MET A 169 -8.42 20.30 -8.89
CA MET A 169 -9.16 19.59 -9.94
C MET A 169 -10.48 20.30 -10.25
N ASP A 170 -10.84 20.36 -11.53
CA ASP A 170 -12.21 20.66 -11.94
C ASP A 170 -13.17 19.53 -11.51
N GLU A 171 -14.46 19.76 -11.62
CA GLU A 171 -15.48 18.80 -11.19
C GLU A 171 -15.44 17.49 -11.99
N ASN A 172 -15.07 17.55 -13.26
CA ASN A 172 -14.97 16.38 -14.12
C ASN A 172 -13.81 15.47 -13.69
N ALA A 173 -12.62 16.03 -13.46
CA ALA A 173 -11.46 15.33 -12.94
C ALA A 173 -11.72 14.79 -11.53
N TYR A 174 -12.37 15.59 -10.66
CA TYR A 174 -12.80 15.13 -9.35
C TYR A 174 -13.70 13.89 -9.43
N ASN A 175 -14.73 13.92 -10.29
CA ASN A 175 -15.67 12.81 -10.46
C ASN A 175 -15.00 11.56 -11.04
N ARG A 176 -13.95 11.70 -11.86
CA ARG A 176 -13.11 10.58 -12.29
C ARG A 176 -12.36 9.95 -11.12
N CYS A 177 -11.82 10.77 -10.21
CA CYS A 177 -11.15 10.31 -9.00
C CYS A 177 -12.11 9.56 -8.07
N VAL A 178 -13.33 10.07 -7.87
CA VAL A 178 -14.40 9.39 -7.11
C VAL A 178 -14.72 8.01 -7.69
N LYS A 179 -14.79 7.87 -9.02
CA LYS A 179 -15.05 6.57 -9.69
C LYS A 179 -13.98 5.51 -9.42
N LEU A 180 -12.73 5.92 -9.15
CA LEU A 180 -11.66 4.98 -8.77
C LEU A 180 -11.96 4.34 -7.40
N MET A 181 -12.52 5.11 -6.46
CA MET A 181 -12.79 4.69 -5.08
C MET A 181 -14.17 4.10 -4.85
N GLN A 182 -15.11 4.24 -5.78
CA GLN A 182 -16.54 3.96 -5.55
C GLN A 182 -16.81 2.52 -5.06
N HIS A 183 -16.05 1.52 -5.52
CA HIS A 183 -16.25 0.12 -5.13
C HIS A 183 -15.85 -0.17 -3.68
N THR A 184 -14.98 0.65 -3.09
CA THR A 184 -14.46 0.47 -1.72
C THR A 184 -15.55 0.64 -0.66
N GLY A 185 -16.68 1.25 -1.01
CA GLY A 185 -17.73 1.63 -0.07
C GLY A 185 -17.46 2.94 0.67
N GLN A 186 -16.35 3.63 0.36
CA GLN A 186 -16.09 4.97 0.86
C GLN A 186 -17.14 5.96 0.34
N ILE A 187 -17.81 6.65 1.25
CA ILE A 187 -18.66 7.79 0.91
C ILE A 187 -17.75 9.01 0.73
N SER A 188 -17.57 9.42 -0.53
CA SER A 188 -16.73 10.55 -0.89
C SER A 188 -17.40 11.89 -0.55
N ASN A 189 -16.61 12.95 -0.44
CA ASN A 189 -17.08 14.32 -0.37
C ASN A 189 -17.89 14.68 -1.63
N THR A 190 -18.73 15.70 -1.55
CA THR A 190 -19.22 16.40 -2.76
C THR A 190 -18.10 17.25 -3.37
N TYR A 191 -18.25 17.74 -4.59
CA TYR A 191 -17.25 18.63 -5.20
C TYR A 191 -17.00 19.90 -4.35
N ALA A 192 -18.06 20.52 -3.82
CA ALA A 192 -17.94 21.66 -2.90
C ALA A 192 -17.19 21.30 -1.60
N GLN A 193 -17.43 20.11 -1.04
CA GLN A 193 -16.68 19.62 0.13
C GLN A 193 -15.22 19.32 -0.22
N TYR A 194 -14.93 18.82 -1.42
CA TYR A 194 -13.57 18.67 -1.92
C TYR A 194 -12.86 20.02 -2.08
N GLN A 195 -13.53 21.05 -2.60
CA GLN A 195 -12.95 22.40 -2.66
C GLN A 195 -12.59 22.92 -1.26
N LYS A 196 -13.38 22.55 -0.24
CA LYS A 196 -13.13 22.86 1.17
C LYS A 196 -11.97 22.06 1.78
N TRP A 197 -11.97 20.73 1.62
CA TRP A 197 -11.12 19.79 2.36
C TRP A 197 -9.95 19.22 1.55
N GLY A 198 -9.91 19.44 0.23
CA GLY A 198 -8.86 19.00 -0.68
C GLY A 198 -8.78 17.49 -0.91
N THR A 199 -9.80 16.73 -0.53
CA THR A 199 -9.74 15.25 -0.44
C THR A 199 -11.09 14.62 -0.84
N LEU A 200 -11.06 13.36 -1.29
CA LEU A 200 -12.27 12.54 -1.45
C LEU A 200 -12.84 12.15 -0.09
N ALA A 201 -11.98 11.87 0.88
CA ALA A 201 -12.30 11.46 2.22
C ALA A 201 -12.95 12.61 3.01
N ASN A 202 -13.94 12.30 3.82
CA ASN A 202 -14.58 13.28 4.68
C ASN A 202 -13.93 13.24 6.07
N PRO A 203 -13.45 14.37 6.63
CA PRO A 203 -12.76 14.38 7.91
C PRO A 203 -13.53 13.69 9.04
N MET A 204 -14.82 13.97 9.16
CA MET A 204 -15.64 13.41 10.25
C MET A 204 -15.81 11.91 10.12
N ARG A 205 -16.09 11.42 8.90
CA ARG A 205 -16.25 9.98 8.65
C ARG A 205 -14.93 9.22 8.80
N THR A 206 -13.83 9.80 8.33
CA THR A 206 -12.51 9.19 8.42
C THR A 206 -12.04 9.12 9.88
N ILE A 207 -12.04 10.24 10.60
CA ILE A 207 -11.60 10.29 12.00
C ILE A 207 -12.52 9.44 12.88
N GLY A 208 -13.85 9.57 12.73
CA GLY A 208 -14.81 8.75 13.46
C GLY A 208 -14.64 7.26 13.19
N GLY A 209 -14.42 6.86 11.93
CA GLY A 209 -14.16 5.47 11.55
C GLY A 209 -12.86 4.92 12.14
N ILE A 210 -11.80 5.74 12.19
CA ILE A 210 -10.53 5.37 12.85
C ILE A 210 -10.76 5.17 14.35
N LEU A 211 -11.41 6.11 15.04
CA LEU A 211 -11.67 6.04 16.48
C LEU A 211 -12.54 4.85 16.85
N LEU A 212 -13.59 4.55 16.07
CA LEU A 212 -14.43 3.37 16.29
C LEU A 212 -13.65 2.07 16.08
N ASN A 213 -12.87 1.98 15.00
CA ASN A 213 -12.05 0.80 14.71
C ASN A 213 -11.00 0.58 15.81
N TRP A 214 -10.29 1.63 16.23
CA TRP A 214 -9.28 1.55 17.29
C TRP A 214 -9.92 1.24 18.64
N GLY A 215 -11.03 1.90 18.99
CA GLY A 215 -11.75 1.62 20.22
C GLY A 215 -12.21 0.16 20.30
N PHE A 216 -12.79 -0.36 19.21
CA PHE A 216 -13.18 -1.76 19.10
C PHE A 216 -11.99 -2.71 19.28
N TRP A 217 -10.91 -2.52 18.51
CA TRP A 217 -9.76 -3.43 18.56
C TRP A 217 -8.99 -3.34 19.87
N TYR A 218 -8.86 -2.15 20.46
CA TYR A 218 -8.25 -2.00 21.78
C TYR A 218 -9.07 -2.76 22.82
N PHE A 219 -10.40 -2.63 22.80
CA PHE A 219 -11.28 -3.38 23.68
C PHE A 219 -11.14 -4.90 23.48
N VAL A 220 -11.16 -5.39 22.24
CA VAL A 220 -10.99 -6.82 21.94
C VAL A 220 -9.66 -7.35 22.47
N PHE A 221 -8.55 -6.67 22.19
CA PHE A 221 -7.23 -7.10 22.65
C PHE A 221 -7.10 -7.01 24.17
N TYR A 222 -7.73 -6.00 24.79
CA TYR A 222 -7.82 -5.89 26.24
C TYR A 222 -8.59 -7.07 26.85
N MET A 223 -9.73 -7.47 26.27
CA MET A 223 -10.49 -8.62 26.76
C MET A 223 -9.74 -9.95 26.63
N ILE A 224 -8.86 -10.07 25.62
CA ILE A 224 -8.07 -11.29 25.40
C ILE A 224 -6.83 -11.35 26.31
N GLY A 225 -6.13 -10.24 26.52
CA GLY A 225 -4.82 -10.25 27.18
C GLY A 225 -4.48 -8.98 27.97
N GLY A 226 -5.48 -8.20 28.33
CA GLY A 226 -5.36 -6.96 29.09
C GLY A 226 -4.60 -5.86 28.36
N HIS A 227 -4.21 -4.83 29.11
CA HIS A 227 -3.34 -3.77 28.63
C HIS A 227 -2.02 -4.26 28.02
N PRO A 228 -1.36 -5.32 28.52
CA PRO A 228 -0.15 -5.84 27.89
C PRO A 228 -0.37 -6.20 26.42
N LEU A 229 -1.39 -7.00 26.11
CA LEU A 229 -1.67 -7.40 24.72
C LEU A 229 -2.13 -6.20 23.87
N ALA A 230 -3.05 -5.39 24.38
CA ALA A 230 -3.56 -4.23 23.65
C ALA A 230 -2.44 -3.24 23.28
N CYS A 231 -1.57 -2.88 24.23
CA CYS A 231 -0.44 -1.98 23.97
C CYS A 231 0.58 -2.63 23.02
N THR A 232 0.84 -3.93 23.17
CA THR A 232 1.73 -4.68 22.28
C THR A 232 1.26 -4.62 20.82
N LEU A 233 -0.02 -4.92 20.56
CA LEU A 233 -0.54 -4.98 19.18
C LEU A 233 -0.72 -3.59 18.55
N PHE A 234 -1.13 -2.58 19.32
CA PHE A 234 -1.14 -1.19 18.85
C PHE A 234 0.28 -0.67 18.59
N GLY A 235 1.23 -0.97 19.46
CA GLY A 235 2.64 -0.62 19.24
C GLY A 235 3.21 -1.29 18.00
N ALA A 236 2.90 -2.57 17.79
CA ALA A 236 3.29 -3.33 16.59
C ALA A 236 2.68 -2.74 15.31
N ALA A 237 1.43 -2.27 15.36
CA ALA A 237 0.79 -1.56 14.26
C ALA A 237 1.51 -0.24 13.91
N GLY A 238 1.97 0.49 14.93
CA GLY A 238 2.80 1.69 14.74
C GLY A 238 4.13 1.39 14.05
N PHE A 239 4.82 0.33 14.51
CA PHE A 239 6.07 -0.13 13.88
C PHE A 239 5.85 -0.53 12.41
N TRP A 240 4.80 -1.30 12.13
CA TRP A 240 4.43 -1.67 10.75
C TRP A 240 4.11 -0.44 9.90
N ALA A 241 3.38 0.53 10.43
CA ALA A 241 3.03 1.75 9.72
C ALA A 241 4.29 2.51 9.26
N VAL A 242 5.33 2.57 10.09
CA VAL A 242 6.62 3.16 9.70
C VAL A 242 7.33 2.27 8.66
N GLY A 243 7.39 0.96 8.91
CA GLY A 243 8.10 0.01 8.05
C GLY A 243 7.56 -0.09 6.62
N VAL A 244 6.23 -0.08 6.44
CA VAL A 244 5.61 -0.22 5.09
C VAL A 244 6.00 0.92 4.13
N ARG A 245 6.44 2.08 4.65
CA ARG A 245 6.92 3.21 3.85
C ARG A 245 8.24 2.93 3.13
N THR A 246 8.98 1.88 3.50
CA THR A 246 10.20 1.46 2.78
C THR A 246 9.91 0.51 1.63
N PHE A 247 8.70 -0.07 1.57
CA PHE A 247 8.38 -1.18 0.68
C PHE A 247 8.64 -0.88 -0.79
N ASN A 248 8.19 0.27 -1.31
CA ASN A 248 8.37 0.61 -2.73
C ASN A 248 9.83 0.95 -3.07
N TYR A 249 10.56 1.60 -2.15
CA TYR A 249 11.98 1.89 -2.36
C TYR A 249 12.79 0.60 -2.51
N GLU A 250 12.58 -0.37 -1.63
CA GLU A 250 13.23 -1.68 -1.73
C GLU A 250 12.68 -2.52 -2.89
N GLY A 251 11.37 -2.44 -3.11
CA GLY A 251 10.65 -3.14 -4.19
C GLY A 251 11.03 -2.69 -5.59
N HIS A 252 11.58 -1.49 -5.77
CA HIS A 252 12.13 -1.00 -7.04
C HIS A 252 13.67 -0.96 -7.02
N GLY A 253 14.29 -1.90 -6.30
CA GLY A 253 15.73 -2.10 -6.33
C GLY A 253 16.56 -0.94 -5.77
N LYS A 254 15.96 -0.03 -5.01
CA LYS A 254 16.58 1.21 -4.51
C LYS A 254 17.04 2.15 -5.64
N GLY A 255 16.31 2.14 -6.76
CA GLY A 255 16.62 2.94 -7.94
C GLY A 255 17.64 2.31 -8.89
N GLU A 256 18.00 1.05 -8.66
CA GLU A 256 18.91 0.26 -9.50
C GLU A 256 18.20 -1.00 -9.99
N ASP A 257 18.62 -1.51 -11.15
CA ASP A 257 18.10 -2.79 -11.63
C ASP A 257 18.65 -3.95 -10.79
N LYS A 258 17.78 -4.53 -9.95
CA LYS A 258 18.08 -5.69 -9.10
C LYS A 258 17.23 -6.91 -9.44
N ARG A 259 16.59 -6.91 -10.62
CA ARG A 259 15.74 -8.02 -11.07
C ARG A 259 16.59 -9.27 -11.28
N ARG A 260 16.10 -10.41 -10.83
CA ARG A 260 16.81 -11.69 -10.91
C ARG A 260 16.17 -12.62 -11.93
N GLU A 261 17.00 -13.20 -12.79
CA GLU A 261 16.58 -14.23 -13.73
C GLU A 261 15.94 -15.43 -13.04
N GLY A 262 14.86 -15.95 -13.61
CA GLY A 262 14.09 -17.08 -13.06
C GLY A 262 13.20 -16.76 -11.83
N THR A 263 13.31 -15.56 -11.25
CA THR A 263 12.48 -15.10 -10.13
C THR A 263 11.61 -13.91 -10.53
N ASP A 264 12.21 -12.93 -11.19
CA ASP A 264 11.57 -11.70 -11.64
C ASP A 264 11.37 -11.80 -13.15
N TYR A 265 10.14 -11.63 -13.62
CA TYR A 265 9.77 -11.83 -15.03
C TYR A 265 9.27 -10.54 -15.69
N ASN A 266 8.75 -9.58 -14.91
CA ASN A 266 8.50 -8.26 -15.45
C ASN A 266 9.82 -7.56 -15.77
N ARG A 267 9.91 -6.96 -16.96
CA ARG A 267 11.05 -6.16 -17.41
C ARG A 267 10.66 -4.73 -17.81
N SER A 268 9.38 -4.35 -17.71
CA SER A 268 8.92 -3.00 -18.07
C SER A 268 9.25 -1.92 -17.04
N ASP A 269 9.52 -2.32 -15.79
CA ASP A 269 9.89 -1.45 -14.67
C ASP A 269 10.93 -2.14 -13.76
N MET A 270 11.48 -1.44 -12.78
CA MET A 270 12.52 -1.93 -11.87
C MET A 270 11.98 -2.74 -10.69
N SER A 271 10.71 -3.14 -10.70
CA SER A 271 10.12 -3.91 -9.60
C SER A 271 10.82 -5.26 -9.39
N ILE A 272 10.97 -5.69 -8.13
CA ILE A 272 11.58 -6.97 -7.74
C ILE A 272 10.71 -7.73 -6.74
N ASN A 273 10.66 -9.05 -6.85
CA ASN A 273 10.02 -9.93 -5.87
C ASN A 273 10.81 -9.93 -4.56
N GLN A 274 10.34 -9.18 -3.57
CA GLN A 274 10.94 -9.13 -2.24
C GLN A 274 10.57 -10.40 -1.45
N ILE A 275 11.57 -11.15 -0.99
CA ILE A 275 11.36 -12.45 -0.33
C ILE A 275 10.54 -12.28 0.95
N TRP A 276 10.94 -11.35 1.83
CA TRP A 276 10.29 -11.18 3.13
C TRP A 276 8.84 -10.71 3.02
N PRO A 277 8.51 -9.57 2.37
CA PRO A 277 7.11 -9.17 2.12
C PRO A 277 6.31 -10.22 1.33
N GLY A 278 6.95 -10.89 0.38
CA GLY A 278 6.35 -12.00 -0.36
C GLY A 278 5.85 -13.12 0.56
N ILE A 279 6.68 -13.55 1.51
CA ILE A 279 6.33 -14.63 2.45
C ILE A 279 5.29 -14.18 3.48
N VAL A 280 5.47 -13.02 4.12
CA VAL A 280 4.64 -12.63 5.27
C VAL A 280 3.32 -11.97 4.87
N ALA A 281 3.25 -11.35 3.69
CA ALA A 281 2.06 -10.63 3.24
C ALA A 281 1.48 -11.16 1.91
N GLY A 282 2.27 -11.91 1.13
CA GLY A 282 1.92 -12.23 -0.25
C GLY A 282 2.26 -11.09 -1.22
N GLU A 283 3.16 -10.18 -0.87
CA GLU A 283 3.53 -9.04 -1.73
C GLU A 283 4.71 -9.35 -2.65
N TRP A 284 4.50 -10.25 -3.60
CA TRP A 284 5.42 -10.54 -4.70
C TRP A 284 5.37 -9.41 -5.73
N HIS A 285 6.15 -8.35 -5.49
CA HIS A 285 6.04 -7.06 -6.18
C HIS A 285 6.25 -7.14 -7.70
N ASN A 286 7.30 -7.82 -8.19
CA ASN A 286 7.51 -7.96 -9.64
C ASN A 286 6.38 -8.75 -10.33
N ASN A 287 5.91 -9.82 -9.69
CA ASN A 287 4.77 -10.59 -10.19
C ASN A 287 3.49 -9.74 -10.22
N HIS A 288 3.32 -8.88 -9.21
CA HIS A 288 2.21 -7.96 -9.11
C HIS A 288 2.27 -6.91 -10.24
N HIS A 289 3.42 -6.29 -10.50
CA HIS A 289 3.59 -5.36 -11.62
C HIS A 289 3.32 -6.03 -12.98
N LEU A 290 3.65 -7.32 -13.12
CA LEU A 290 3.35 -8.09 -14.33
C LEU A 290 1.84 -8.32 -14.53
N TYR A 291 1.10 -8.63 -13.46
CA TYR A 291 -0.34 -8.85 -13.50
C TYR A 291 -1.07 -8.10 -12.37
N PRO A 292 -1.24 -6.77 -12.46
CA PRO A 292 -1.73 -5.96 -11.34
C PRO A 292 -3.13 -6.35 -10.87
N LYS A 293 -3.99 -6.77 -11.82
CA LYS A 293 -5.37 -7.21 -11.54
C LYS A 293 -5.48 -8.64 -11.00
N SER A 294 -4.38 -9.36 -10.79
CA SER A 294 -4.42 -10.72 -10.27
C SER A 294 -4.63 -10.73 -8.75
N ALA A 295 -5.59 -11.52 -8.29
CA ALA A 295 -5.86 -11.77 -6.87
C ALA A 295 -4.81 -12.66 -6.23
N ARG A 296 -4.00 -13.35 -7.03
CA ARG A 296 -2.81 -14.12 -6.63
C ARG A 296 -1.58 -13.48 -7.23
N SER A 297 -0.55 -13.24 -6.42
CA SER A 297 0.77 -12.77 -6.88
C SER A 297 1.84 -13.86 -6.72
N GLY A 298 1.64 -14.85 -5.85
CA GLY A 298 2.57 -15.98 -5.69
C GLY A 298 2.41 -17.02 -6.79
N PHE A 299 3.18 -16.91 -7.88
CA PHE A 299 3.03 -17.77 -9.05
C PHE A 299 3.93 -19.01 -9.03
N LEU A 300 5.17 -18.87 -8.57
CA LEU A 300 6.11 -19.99 -8.47
C LEU A 300 5.79 -20.89 -7.26
N PRO A 301 6.23 -22.17 -7.24
CA PRO A 301 5.91 -23.10 -6.17
C PRO A 301 6.33 -22.65 -4.77
N HIS A 302 7.48 -21.97 -4.65
CA HIS A 302 8.02 -21.47 -3.38
C HIS A 302 7.44 -20.11 -2.96
N GLN A 303 6.64 -19.46 -3.82
CA GLN A 303 6.05 -18.15 -3.55
C GLN A 303 4.75 -18.31 -2.75
N VAL A 304 4.89 -18.35 -1.43
CA VAL A 304 3.77 -18.35 -0.48
C VAL A 304 2.98 -17.05 -0.61
N ASP A 305 1.65 -17.10 -0.59
CA ASP A 305 0.80 -15.93 -0.79
C ASP A 305 -0.37 -15.97 0.19
N LEU A 306 -0.16 -15.42 1.38
CA LEU A 306 -1.14 -15.44 2.49
C LEU A 306 -2.38 -14.59 2.19
N ALA A 307 -2.21 -13.47 1.49
CA ALA A 307 -3.33 -12.68 0.99
C ALA A 307 -4.21 -13.47 0.01
N TRP A 308 -3.60 -14.26 -0.89
CA TRP A 308 -4.35 -15.15 -1.77
C TRP A 308 -5.09 -16.23 -0.97
N CYS A 309 -4.44 -16.85 0.02
CA CYS A 309 -5.09 -17.82 0.90
C CYS A 309 -6.34 -17.23 1.57
N TYR A 310 -6.27 -15.99 2.07
CA TYR A 310 -7.43 -15.29 2.63
C TYR A 310 -8.56 -15.11 1.59
N ILE A 311 -8.23 -14.58 0.40
CA ILE A 311 -9.22 -14.35 -0.67
C ILE A 311 -9.87 -15.67 -1.10
N ARG A 312 -9.08 -16.74 -1.23
CA ARG A 312 -9.55 -18.08 -1.60
C ARG A 312 -10.45 -18.68 -0.54
N LEU A 313 -10.08 -18.59 0.74
CA LEU A 313 -10.91 -19.03 1.85
C LEU A 313 -12.24 -18.27 1.86
N LEU A 314 -12.20 -16.95 1.67
CA LEU A 314 -13.39 -16.12 1.62
C LEU A 314 -14.29 -16.47 0.43
N SER A 315 -13.73 -16.84 -0.72
CA SER A 315 -14.49 -17.36 -1.85
C SER A 315 -15.18 -18.68 -1.53
N LEU A 316 -14.49 -19.61 -0.86
CA LEU A 316 -15.08 -20.89 -0.42
C LEU A 316 -16.23 -20.70 0.58
N MET A 317 -16.12 -19.70 1.47
CA MET A 317 -17.20 -19.32 2.39
C MET A 317 -18.33 -18.52 1.70
N GLY A 318 -18.23 -18.26 0.40
CA GLY A 318 -19.21 -17.50 -0.37
C GLY A 318 -19.17 -15.99 -0.15
N GLY A 319 -18.11 -15.45 0.46
CA GLY A 319 -17.90 -14.01 0.65
C GLY A 319 -17.29 -13.29 -0.55
N VAL A 320 -16.62 -14.04 -1.44
CA VAL A 320 -16.12 -13.56 -2.75
C VAL A 320 -16.79 -14.33 -3.86
N THR A 321 -17.40 -13.61 -4.81
CA THR A 321 -18.13 -14.18 -5.95
C THR A 321 -17.25 -14.37 -7.19
N GLU A 322 -16.21 -13.55 -7.32
CA GLU A 322 -15.35 -13.50 -8.50
C GLU A 322 -13.96 -13.04 -8.09
N TYR A 323 -12.93 -13.61 -8.71
CA TYR A 323 -11.55 -13.18 -8.59
C TYR A 323 -10.80 -13.49 -9.90
N HIS A 324 -9.74 -12.75 -10.16
CA HIS A 324 -8.86 -13.01 -11.30
C HIS A 324 -7.58 -13.72 -10.83
N ASP A 325 -7.33 -14.96 -11.25
CA ASP A 325 -6.05 -15.66 -10.96
C ASP A 325 -5.22 -15.79 -12.24
N SER A 326 -4.15 -14.99 -12.35
CA SER A 326 -3.28 -14.97 -13.53
C SER A 326 -2.21 -16.06 -13.52
N LYS A 327 -2.14 -16.95 -12.52
CA LYS A 327 -1.07 -17.97 -12.42
C LYS A 327 -0.98 -18.86 -13.65
N LYS A 328 -2.11 -19.34 -14.19
CA LYS A 328 -2.10 -20.19 -15.40
C LYS A 328 -1.53 -19.45 -16.61
N LYS A 329 -1.90 -18.18 -16.77
CA LYS A 329 -1.40 -17.30 -17.83
C LYS A 329 0.11 -17.06 -17.67
N PHE A 330 0.54 -16.70 -16.47
CA PHE A 330 1.97 -16.55 -16.12
C PHE A 330 2.80 -17.78 -16.48
N LEU A 331 2.34 -18.97 -16.06
CA LEU A 331 3.07 -20.21 -16.30
C LEU A 331 3.25 -20.49 -17.79
N LYS A 332 2.19 -20.26 -18.59
CA LYS A 332 2.20 -20.45 -20.04
C LYS A 332 3.10 -19.45 -20.77
N GLU A 333 3.02 -18.18 -20.41
CA GLU A 333 3.68 -17.08 -21.14
C GLU A 333 5.14 -16.89 -20.74
N TYR A 334 5.50 -17.16 -19.48
CA TYR A 334 6.80 -16.80 -18.92
C TYR A 334 7.58 -18.03 -18.42
N TYR A 335 7.00 -18.79 -17.49
CA TYR A 335 7.75 -19.84 -16.78
C TYR A 335 8.11 -21.04 -17.67
N HIS A 336 7.14 -21.65 -18.34
CA HIS A 336 7.38 -22.84 -19.16
C HIS A 336 8.30 -22.60 -20.36
N PRO A 337 8.17 -21.49 -21.12
CA PRO A 337 9.11 -21.17 -22.20
C PRO A 337 10.56 -21.04 -21.72
N GLN A 338 10.80 -20.32 -20.62
CA GLN A 338 12.14 -20.16 -20.07
C GLN A 338 12.71 -21.47 -19.52
N LYS A 339 11.88 -22.29 -18.87
CA LYS A 339 12.30 -23.61 -18.37
C LYS A 339 12.73 -24.51 -19.54
N LYS A 340 11.90 -24.61 -20.59
CA LYS A 340 12.22 -25.40 -21.79
C LYS A 340 13.50 -24.95 -22.45
N ALA A 341 13.74 -23.64 -22.56
CA ALA A 341 14.98 -23.10 -23.11
C ALA A 341 16.21 -23.50 -22.28
N LYS A 342 16.11 -23.49 -20.94
CA LYS A 342 17.19 -23.94 -20.05
C LYS A 342 17.45 -25.44 -20.18
N ASP A 343 16.41 -26.25 -20.24
CA ASP A 343 16.52 -27.71 -20.37
C ASP A 343 17.24 -28.06 -21.70
N VAL A 344 16.89 -27.40 -22.81
CA VAL A 344 17.57 -27.59 -24.11
C VAL A 344 19.05 -27.20 -24.08
N VAL A 345 19.40 -26.15 -23.35
CA VAL A 345 20.82 -25.76 -23.20
C VAL A 345 21.57 -26.79 -22.36
N LEU A 346 20.96 -27.29 -21.29
CA LEU A 346 21.55 -28.29 -20.42
C LEU A 346 21.81 -29.61 -21.17
N ASP A 347 20.84 -30.06 -21.97
CA ASP A 347 20.97 -31.27 -22.79
C ASP A 347 22.13 -31.18 -23.79
N LYS A 348 22.42 -29.98 -24.33
CA LYS A 348 23.55 -29.73 -25.24
C LYS A 348 24.92 -29.64 -24.56
N VAL A 349 24.96 -29.44 -23.24
CA VAL A 349 26.21 -29.34 -22.47
C VAL A 349 26.61 -30.69 -21.89
N ILE A 350 25.62 -31.57 -21.65
CA ILE A 350 25.82 -32.89 -21.02
C ILE A 350 25.90 -34.02 -22.05
N GLY A 351 25.31 -33.86 -23.25
CA GLY A 351 25.47 -34.77 -24.38
C GLY A 351 26.60 -34.35 -25.30
#